data_AF-A0A2M8DU52-F1
#
_entry.id   AF-A0A2M8DU52-F1
#
_cell.length_a   1.000
_cell.length_b   1.000
_cell.length_c   1.000
_cell.angle_alpha   90.00
_cell.angle_beta   90.00
_cell.angle_gamma   90.00
#
_symmetry.space_group_name_H-M   'P 1'
#
loop_
_entity.id
_entity.type
_entity.pdbx_description
1 polymer ?
#
loop_
_entity_poly.entity_id
_entity_poly.type
_entity_poly.pdbx_seq_one_letter_code
_entity_poly.pdbx_strand_id
1 'polypeptide(L)'
;ADPAAINIALDPGLAFGTGSHPTTRLCLRWLDANLTGGETVLDYGCGSGILAIAALKLGAGSAIGVDIDAQAVQASRDNAGANR
;
A
#
# COMPACT_ATOMS: atom_id res chain seq x y z
N ALA A 1 -10.63 -14.94 11.04
CA ALA A 1 -9.56 -14.17 10.40
C ALA A 1 -8.24 -14.79 10.81
N ASP A 2 -7.25 -14.84 9.92
CA ASP A 2 -5.91 -15.33 10.25
C ASP A 2 -5.25 -14.33 11.25
N PRO A 3 -4.92 -14.76 12.48
CA PRO A 3 -4.31 -13.88 13.47
C PRO A 3 -2.89 -13.43 13.11
N ALA A 4 -2.23 -14.11 12.16
CA ALA A 4 -0.90 -13.71 11.67
C ALA A 4 -0.96 -12.73 10.48
N ALA A 5 -2.16 -12.41 9.97
CA ALA A 5 -2.29 -11.56 8.80
C ALA A 5 -1.91 -10.10 9.10
N ILE A 6 -1.23 -9.48 8.14
CA ILE A 6 -0.99 -8.03 8.13
C ILE A 6 -2.30 -7.32 7.76
N ASN A 7 -2.79 -6.51 8.68
CA ASN A 7 -3.99 -5.71 8.47
C ASN A 7 -3.63 -4.32 7.93
N ILE A 8 -4.32 -3.91 6.86
CA ILE A 8 -4.21 -2.59 6.26
C ILE A 8 -5.59 -1.93 6.30
N ALA A 9 -5.70 -0.83 7.03
CA ALA A 9 -6.91 -0.02 7.09
C ALA A 9 -6.93 0.97 5.91
N LEU A 10 -8.01 1.01 5.13
CA LEU A 10 -8.15 1.97 4.05
C LEU A 10 -9.50 2.68 4.17
N ASP A 11 -9.48 3.99 3.97
CA ASP A 11 -10.71 4.73 3.69
C ASP A 11 -11.21 4.33 2.28
N PRO A 12 -12.44 3.80 2.14
CA PRO A 12 -13.04 3.46 0.85
C PRO A 12 -13.38 4.68 -0.02
N GLY A 13 -12.99 5.90 0.36
CA GLY A 13 -13.19 7.15 -0.36
C GLY A 13 -12.66 7.20 -1.80
N LEU A 14 -12.50 8.42 -2.33
CA LEU A 14 -12.41 8.71 -3.78
C LEU A 14 -11.22 8.08 -4.53
N ALA A 15 -10.20 7.54 -3.85
CA ALA A 15 -9.02 6.99 -4.51
C ALA A 15 -9.19 5.52 -4.92
N PHE A 16 -8.74 5.18 -6.12
CA PHE A 16 -8.68 3.79 -6.59
C PHE A 16 -7.73 2.96 -5.71
N GLY A 17 -8.05 1.67 -5.51
CA GLY A 17 -7.17 0.73 -4.79
C GLY A 17 -7.67 0.30 -3.41
N THR A 18 -8.95 -0.09 -3.29
CA THR A 18 -9.52 -0.66 -2.04
C THR A 18 -9.02 -2.08 -1.71
N GLY A 19 -8.02 -2.60 -2.43
CA GLY A 19 -7.53 -3.99 -2.31
C GLY A 19 -8.44 -5.05 -2.95
N SER A 20 -9.65 -4.67 -3.37
CA SER A 20 -10.63 -5.58 -3.96
C SER A 20 -10.39 -5.88 -5.45
N HIS A 21 -9.53 -5.12 -6.13
CA HIS A 21 -9.22 -5.32 -7.54
C HIS A 21 -8.18 -6.45 -7.74
N PRO A 22 -8.33 -7.33 -8.75
CA PRO A 22 -7.40 -8.46 -8.96
C PRO A 22 -5.92 -8.06 -9.11
N THR A 23 -5.64 -6.94 -9.78
CA THR A 23 -4.26 -6.44 -9.98
C THR A 23 -3.61 -6.05 -8.65
N THR A 24 -4.33 -5.35 -7.77
CA THR A 24 -3.84 -5.00 -6.44
C THR A 24 -3.50 -6.24 -5.62
N ARG A 25 -4.37 -7.25 -5.63
CA ARG A 25 -4.08 -8.53 -4.94
C ARG A 25 -2.86 -9.26 -5.49
N LEU A 26 -2.63 -9.18 -6.80
CA LEU A 26 -1.44 -9.77 -7.42
C LEU A 26 -0.17 -9.06 -6.92
N CYS A 27 -0.14 -7.74 -6.91
CA CYS A 27 1.00 -6.97 -6.39
C CYS A 27 1.23 -7.22 -4.90
N LEU A 28 0.17 -7.28 -4.09
CA LEU A 28 0.29 -7.56 -2.64
C LEU A 28 0.92 -8.93 -2.37
N ARG A 29 0.49 -9.97 -3.07
CA ARG A 29 1.10 -11.30 -2.96
C ARG A 29 2.54 -11.33 -3.44
N TRP A 30 2.86 -10.54 -4.47
CA TRP A 30 4.23 -10.43 -4.95
C TRP A 30 5.12 -9.76 -3.89
N LEU A 31 4.68 -8.66 -3.28
CA LEU A 31 5.41 -7.99 -2.19
C LEU A 31 5.65 -8.95 -1.02
N ASP A 32 4.62 -9.65 -0.56
CA ASP A 32 4.69 -10.62 0.54
C ASP A 32 5.72 -11.73 0.29
N ALA A 33 5.82 -12.19 -0.96
CA ALA A 33 6.75 -13.26 -1.33
C ALA A 33 8.19 -12.80 -1.65
N ASN A 34 8.43 -11.50 -1.90
CA ASN A 34 9.70 -11.02 -2.46
C ASN A 34 10.42 -9.95 -1.62
N LEU A 35 9.73 -9.28 -0.68
CA LEU A 35 10.41 -8.38 0.24
C LEU A 35 11.18 -9.18 1.30
N THR A 36 12.43 -8.77 1.53
CA THR A 36 13.34 -9.37 2.53
C THR A 36 13.63 -8.43 3.70
N GLY A 37 13.20 -7.18 3.61
CA GLY A 37 13.34 -6.15 4.63
C GLY A 37 14.43 -5.12 4.30
N GLY A 38 14.18 -3.87 4.66
CA GLY A 38 15.11 -2.76 4.45
C GLY A 38 15.13 -2.17 3.04
N GLU A 39 14.39 -2.75 2.08
CA GLU A 39 14.34 -2.22 0.71
C GLU A 39 13.70 -0.82 0.64
N THR A 40 14.02 -0.10 -0.44
CA THR A 40 13.32 1.14 -0.81
C THR A 40 12.35 0.84 -1.95
N VAL A 41 11.06 1.05 -1.72
CA VAL A 41 9.99 0.72 -2.67
C VAL A 41 9.45 1.97 -3.35
N LEU A 42 9.27 1.93 -4.66
CA LEU A 42 8.55 2.94 -5.43
C LEU A 42 7.19 2.39 -5.85
N ASP A 43 6.12 3.03 -5.40
CA ASP A 43 4.74 2.75 -5.79
C ASP A 43 4.29 3.79 -6.83
N TYR A 44 4.37 3.40 -8.11
CA TYR A 44 4.08 4.28 -9.24
C TYR A 44 2.63 4.15 -9.69
N GLY A 45 1.83 5.20 -9.47
CA GLY A 45 0.38 5.16 -9.51
C GLY A 45 -0.21 4.70 -8.18
N CYS A 46 0.16 5.40 -7.10
CA CYS A 46 -0.07 4.91 -5.74
C CYS A 46 -1.54 4.85 -5.33
N GLY A 47 -2.45 5.64 -5.94
CA GLY A 47 -3.89 5.57 -5.65
C GLY A 47 -4.19 5.74 -4.15
N SER A 48 -4.75 4.70 -3.52
CA SER A 48 -5.01 4.64 -2.07
C SER A 48 -3.76 4.49 -1.19
N GLY A 49 -2.59 4.20 -1.79
CA GLY A 49 -1.33 3.94 -1.10
C GLY A 49 -1.18 2.51 -0.59
N ILE A 50 -2.11 1.61 -0.94
CA ILE A 50 -2.16 0.25 -0.38
C ILE A 50 -0.85 -0.55 -0.58
N LEU A 51 -0.18 -0.41 -1.73
CA LEU A 51 1.05 -1.17 -2.00
C LEU A 51 2.24 -0.61 -1.22
N ALA A 52 2.39 0.72 -1.17
CA ALA A 52 3.38 1.37 -0.33
C ALA A 52 3.20 1.03 1.17
N ILE A 53 1.97 1.06 1.68
CA ILE A 53 1.67 0.70 3.07
C ILE A 53 1.97 -0.77 3.33
N ALA A 54 1.58 -1.67 2.42
CA ALA A 54 1.88 -3.09 2.54
C ALA A 54 3.39 -3.34 2.58
N ALA A 55 4.16 -2.70 1.68
CA ALA A 55 5.61 -2.83 1.65
C ALA A 55 6.25 -2.43 2.98
N LEU A 56 5.83 -1.30 3.56
CA LEU A 56 6.32 -0.84 4.85
C LEU A 56 5.99 -1.83 5.98
N LYS A 57 4.76 -2.36 6.01
CA LYS A 57 4.36 -3.37 7.02
C LYS A 57 5.09 -4.71 6.85
N LEU A 58 5.50 -5.04 5.63
CA LEU A 58 6.34 -6.21 5.31
C LEU A 58 7.83 -5.99 5.62
N GLY A 59 8.21 -4.80 6.10
CA GLY A 59 9.57 -4.52 6.58
C GLY A 59 10.44 -3.73 5.60
N ALA A 60 9.89 -3.20 4.51
CA ALA A 60 10.62 -2.25 3.67
C ALA A 60 11.12 -1.07 4.52
N GLY A 61 12.35 -0.62 4.27
CA GLY A 61 12.95 0.49 5.01
C GLY A 61 12.33 1.84 4.66
N SER A 62 11.87 2.00 3.42
CA SER A 62 11.10 3.16 2.99
C SER A 62 10.22 2.86 1.77
N ALA A 63 9.18 3.66 1.59
CA ALA A 63 8.33 3.60 0.41
C ALA A 63 8.01 5.03 -0.09
N ILE A 64 8.04 5.21 -1.40
CA ILE A 64 7.70 6.46 -2.09
C ILE A 64 6.51 6.17 -2.99
N GLY A 65 5.39 6.85 -2.75
CA GLY A 65 4.22 6.81 -3.64
C GLY A 65 4.20 8.02 -4.56
N VAL A 66 3.95 7.80 -5.85
CA VAL A 66 3.72 8.86 -6.83
C VAL A 66 2.42 8.64 -7.56
N ASP A 67 1.68 9.71 -7.80
CA ASP A 67 0.46 9.70 -8.61
C ASP A 67 0.32 11.04 -9.34
N ILE A 68 -0.34 11.02 -10.49
CA ILE A 68 -0.66 12.23 -11.25
C ILE A 68 -1.86 12.96 -10.66
N ASP A 69 -2.72 12.23 -9.93
CA ASP A 69 -3.88 12.80 -9.25
C ASP A 69 -3.51 13.25 -7.83
N ALA A 70 -3.65 14.54 -7.55
CA ALA A 70 -3.41 15.10 -6.23
C ALA A 70 -4.33 14.49 -5.14
N GLN A 71 -5.55 14.05 -5.50
CA GLN A 71 -6.45 13.38 -4.56
C GLN A 71 -5.92 12.01 -4.14
N ALA A 72 -5.34 11.25 -5.08
CA ALA A 72 -4.68 9.98 -4.77
C ALA A 72 -3.49 10.17 -3.82
N VAL A 73 -2.66 11.20 -4.07
CA VAL A 73 -1.55 11.53 -3.17
C VAL A 73 -2.03 11.87 -1.77
N GLN A 74 -3.13 12.63 -1.64
CA GLN A 74 -3.72 12.96 -0.35
C GLN A 74 -4.27 11.70 0.36
N ALA A 75 -5.06 10.89 -0.35
CA ALA A 75 -5.61 9.64 0.19
C ALA A 75 -4.52 8.66 0.64
N SER A 76 -3.43 8.55 -0.13
CA SER A 76 -2.27 7.74 0.23
C SER A 76 -1.63 8.19 1.55
N ARG A 77 -1.53 9.51 1.78
CA ARG A 77 -0.99 10.07 3.03
C ARG A 77 -1.91 9.80 4.22
N ASP A 78 -3.21 10.00 4.05
CA ASP A 78 -4.20 9.79 5.10
C ASP A 78 -4.27 8.30 5.50
N ASN A 79 -4.30 7.41 4.50
CA ASN A 79 -4.25 5.97 4.73
C ASN A 79 -2.93 5.55 5.40
N ALA A 80 -1.79 6.11 4.99
CA ALA A 80 -0.51 5.83 5.68
C ALA A 80 -0.56 6.27 7.15
N GLY A 81 -1.19 7.40 7.46
CA GLY A 81 -1.42 7.88 8.83
C GLY A 81 -2.27 6.91 9.66
N ALA A 82 -3.30 6.31 9.06
CA ALA A 82 -4.18 5.33 9.70
C ALA A 82 -3.52 3.95 9.95
N ASN A 83 -2.33 3.70 9.40
CA ASN A 83 -1.65 2.40 9.41
C ASN A 83 -0.31 2.38 10.15
N ARG A 84 0.00 3.41 10.94
CA ARG A 84 1.20 3.44 11.79
C ARG A 84 1.19 2.33 12.85
#